data_AF-A0A1E1K568-F1
#
_entry.id   AF-A0A1E1K568-F1
#
_cell.length_a   1.000
_cell.length_b   1.000
_cell.length_c   1.000
_cell.angle_alpha   90.00
_cell.angle_beta   90.00
_cell.angle_gamma   90.00
#
_symmetry.space_group_name_H-M   'P 1'
#
loop_
_entity.id
_entity.type
_entity.pdbx_description
1 polymer ?
#
loop_
_entity_poly.entity_id
_entity_poly.type
_entity_poly.pdbx_seq_one_letter_code
_entity_poly.pdbx_strand_id
1 'polypeptide(L)'
;MSHSKRNTSRAVFTSHEREQAKAAWNSTSARLSRDSFLPFASCRLCLQPAVSPVSCLHGDIFCRECALSNILSQKKEIKRLEKTKQKDNQEADGDRAREDAEAKERAVQDFERIQMGLEAKVKGSSSDQKIVGREAGKIIVDEDVAGGKRGEKRKFELDEDELLRIARDERTKARKAIDDEKASKTTLPSFWVPSITPSSNTHNTLHDVVKKAKLSPVCPASQADKPHNYALHTLIEVAFTEEKDESKKTSQRICPSCKKALSNTSKAMLAKPCGHVLCKSCVTKFMTPTGVHDPHAPDVDQSLVSCYVCEADLTERKTKASKAANESGKAEKDKVKPGLVEIKCEGTGFASGGTNVVDRLGISFQC
;
A
#
# COMPACT_ATOMS: atom_id res chain seq x y z
N MET A 1 -29.34 56.15 22.44
CA MET A 1 -28.33 55.28 21.80
C MET A 1 -29.04 54.07 21.20
N SER A 2 -29.52 54.18 19.97
CA SER A 2 -30.14 53.07 19.23
C SER A 2 -29.11 52.47 18.26
N HIS A 3 -28.37 51.47 18.75
CA HIS A 3 -27.32 50.80 17.98
C HIS A 3 -27.87 49.65 17.08
N SER A 4 -29.16 49.63 16.76
CA SER A 4 -29.85 48.42 16.27
C SER A 4 -30.09 48.32 14.76
N LYS A 5 -29.58 49.25 13.94
CA LYS A 5 -29.83 49.25 12.48
C LYS A 5 -28.61 49.59 11.63
N ARG A 6 -27.42 49.05 11.96
CA ARG A 6 -26.30 49.05 11.02
C ARG A 6 -26.36 47.76 10.20
N ASN A 7 -26.16 47.83 8.88
CA ASN A 7 -26.18 46.66 8.00
C ASN A 7 -25.08 45.62 8.35
N THR A 8 -24.09 46.04 9.15
CA THR A 8 -23.01 45.21 9.68
C THR A 8 -23.35 44.49 11.00
N SER A 9 -24.49 44.80 11.62
CA SER A 9 -24.91 44.21 12.91
C SER A 9 -26.04 43.19 12.77
N ARG A 10 -26.55 42.95 11.56
CA ARG A 10 -27.49 41.84 11.29
C ARG A 10 -26.68 40.65 10.83
N ALA A 11 -26.91 39.50 11.45
CA ALA A 11 -26.24 38.28 11.03
C ALA A 11 -26.71 37.92 9.61
N VAL A 12 -25.74 37.62 8.72
CA VAL A 12 -25.99 37.35 7.28
C VAL A 12 -26.97 36.19 7.07
N PHE A 13 -26.97 35.23 7.99
CA PHE A 13 -27.89 34.10 8.01
C PHE A 13 -29.01 34.27 9.03
N THR A 14 -30.23 33.94 8.61
CA THR A 14 -31.38 33.76 9.51
C THR A 14 -31.10 32.65 10.54
N SER A 15 -31.86 32.62 11.64
CA SER A 15 -31.72 31.56 12.66
C SER A 15 -31.91 30.16 12.06
N HIS A 16 -32.90 30.01 11.19
CA HIS A 16 -33.21 28.78 10.49
C HIS A 16 -32.10 28.32 9.54
N GLU A 17 -31.52 29.22 8.74
CA GLU A 17 -30.36 28.91 7.90
C GLU A 17 -29.13 28.51 8.73
N ARG A 18 -28.96 29.15 9.90
CA ARG A 18 -27.88 28.80 10.83
C ARG A 18 -28.09 27.43 11.47
N GLU A 19 -29.32 27.06 11.79
CA GLU A 19 -29.66 25.71 12.27
C GLU A 19 -29.46 24.65 11.18
N GLN A 20 -29.81 24.93 9.92
CA GLN A 20 -29.54 24.03 8.81
C GLN A 20 -28.03 23.86 8.55
N ALA A 21 -27.28 24.97 8.54
CA ALA A 21 -25.83 24.92 8.41
C ALA A 21 -25.18 24.16 9.57
N LYS A 22 -25.66 24.35 10.81
CA LYS A 22 -25.21 23.58 11.97
C LYS A 22 -25.56 22.10 11.83
N ALA A 23 -26.77 21.75 11.42
CA ALA A 23 -27.17 20.35 11.25
C ALA A 23 -26.37 19.64 10.15
N ALA A 24 -26.05 20.36 9.06
CA ALA A 24 -25.34 19.79 7.92
C ALA A 24 -23.82 19.70 8.13
N TRP A 25 -23.22 20.71 8.76
CA TRP A 25 -21.76 20.90 8.77
C TRP A 25 -21.12 20.86 10.15
N ASN A 26 -21.89 20.94 11.25
CA ASN A 26 -21.32 20.77 12.58
C ASN A 26 -20.96 19.31 12.84
N SER A 27 -19.99 19.08 13.73
CA SER A 27 -19.71 17.74 14.21
C SER A 27 -20.93 17.17 14.93
N THR A 28 -21.43 16.03 14.47
CA THR A 28 -22.58 15.34 15.07
C THR A 28 -22.13 13.99 15.59
N SER A 29 -22.45 13.70 16.86
CA SER A 29 -22.22 12.39 17.47
C SER A 29 -23.57 11.71 17.70
N ALA A 30 -23.74 10.47 17.23
CA ALA A 30 -24.95 9.68 17.48
C ALA A 30 -24.59 8.37 18.20
N ARG A 31 -25.41 7.97 19.18
CA ARG A 31 -25.29 6.65 19.81
C ARG A 31 -26.04 5.61 18.99
N LEU A 32 -25.39 4.51 18.68
CA LEU A 32 -25.98 3.40 17.92
C LEU A 32 -26.87 2.55 18.83
N SER A 33 -28.04 2.16 18.31
CA SER A 33 -28.96 1.24 18.99
C SER A 33 -28.59 -0.22 18.71
N ARG A 34 -29.20 -1.16 19.44
CA ARG A 34 -28.99 -2.61 19.24
C ARG A 34 -29.20 -3.06 17.80
N ASP A 35 -30.14 -2.45 17.09
CA ASP A 35 -30.49 -2.82 15.71
C ASP A 35 -29.40 -2.44 14.70
N SER A 36 -28.45 -1.60 15.10
CA SER A 36 -27.27 -1.25 14.30
C SER A 36 -26.17 -2.33 14.35
N PHE A 37 -26.29 -3.29 15.28
CA PHE A 37 -25.32 -4.38 15.46
C PHE A 37 -25.85 -5.69 14.90
N LEU A 38 -24.96 -6.46 14.27
CA LEU A 38 -25.33 -7.80 13.82
C LEU A 38 -25.47 -8.76 15.01
N PRO A 39 -26.38 -9.75 14.92
CA PRO A 39 -26.41 -10.86 15.86
C PRO A 39 -25.09 -11.63 15.87
N PHE A 40 -24.83 -12.33 16.98
CA PHE A 40 -23.62 -13.12 17.17
C PHE A 40 -23.40 -14.13 16.04
N ALA A 41 -22.18 -14.15 15.53
CA ALA A 41 -21.74 -15.09 14.49
C ALA A 41 -22.58 -15.04 13.20
N SER A 42 -22.92 -13.81 12.80
CA SER A 42 -23.47 -13.48 11.48
C SER A 42 -22.36 -13.26 10.44
N CYS A 43 -22.68 -13.52 9.18
CA CYS A 43 -21.78 -13.31 8.05
C CYS A 43 -21.68 -11.82 7.69
N ARG A 44 -20.46 -11.28 7.55
CA ARG A 44 -20.29 -9.85 7.23
C ARG A 44 -20.55 -9.49 5.75
N LEU A 45 -20.77 -10.50 4.90
CA LEU A 45 -21.10 -10.31 3.49
C LEU A 45 -22.62 -10.33 3.22
N CYS A 46 -23.33 -11.35 3.74
CA CYS A 46 -24.78 -11.47 3.54
C CYS A 46 -25.62 -10.94 4.72
N LEU A 47 -25.00 -10.60 5.84
CA LEU A 47 -25.61 -10.02 7.04
C LEU A 47 -26.63 -10.92 7.76
N GLN A 48 -26.70 -12.18 7.36
CA GLN A 48 -27.53 -13.21 7.99
C GLN A 48 -26.69 -14.06 8.95
N PRO A 49 -27.31 -14.82 9.87
CA PRO A 49 -26.63 -15.85 10.65
C PRO A 49 -25.79 -16.75 9.73
N ALA A 50 -24.50 -16.91 10.05
CA ALA A 50 -23.60 -17.58 9.12
C ALA A 50 -23.91 -19.08 9.00
N VAL A 51 -24.13 -19.54 7.77
CA VAL A 51 -24.30 -20.94 7.39
C VAL A 51 -22.94 -21.49 6.99
N SER A 52 -22.55 -22.65 7.54
CA SER A 52 -21.18 -23.20 7.39
C SER A 52 -20.11 -22.11 7.64
N PRO A 53 -20.03 -21.57 8.86
CA PRO A 53 -19.25 -20.37 9.13
C PRO A 53 -17.75 -20.64 8.91
N VAL A 54 -17.10 -19.70 8.25
CA VAL A 54 -15.65 -19.65 8.08
C VAL A 54 -15.12 -18.35 8.64
N SER A 55 -13.89 -18.37 9.17
CA SER A 55 -13.22 -17.20 9.71
C SER A 55 -11.97 -16.82 8.92
N CYS A 56 -11.71 -15.52 8.77
CA CYS A 56 -10.38 -15.05 8.39
C CYS A 56 -9.41 -15.11 9.59
N LEU A 57 -8.11 -14.92 9.35
CA LEU A 57 -7.07 -14.96 10.39
C LEU A 57 -7.27 -13.92 11.52
N HIS A 58 -8.11 -12.91 11.31
CA HIS A 58 -8.38 -11.81 12.24
C HIS A 58 -9.71 -11.93 13.00
N GLY A 59 -10.45 -13.05 12.88
CA GLY A 59 -11.71 -13.25 13.60
C GLY A 59 -12.96 -12.81 12.82
N ASP A 60 -12.76 -12.53 11.54
CA ASP A 60 -13.67 -12.36 10.40
C ASP A 60 -14.75 -13.40 10.07
N ILE A 61 -16.00 -13.40 10.57
CA ILE A 61 -16.97 -14.48 10.23
C ILE A 61 -17.68 -14.27 8.88
N PHE A 62 -17.69 -15.30 8.04
CA PHE A 62 -18.42 -15.33 6.76
C PHE A 62 -19.13 -16.67 6.58
N CYS A 63 -20.16 -16.71 5.73
CA CYS A 63 -20.59 -17.98 5.15
C CYS A 63 -19.51 -18.48 4.20
N ARG A 64 -19.29 -19.80 4.15
CA ARG A 64 -18.33 -20.42 3.23
C ARG A 64 -18.52 -19.95 1.79
N GLU A 65 -19.76 -20.01 1.28
CA GLU A 65 -20.09 -19.56 -0.08
C GLU A 65 -19.76 -18.09 -0.33
N CYS A 66 -20.10 -17.20 0.62
CA CYS A 66 -19.87 -15.76 0.47
C CYS A 66 -18.37 -15.43 0.47
N ALA A 67 -17.60 -16.07 1.35
CA ALA A 67 -16.16 -15.87 1.39
C ALA A 67 -15.50 -16.30 0.07
N LEU A 68 -15.89 -17.48 -0.44
CA LEU A 68 -15.37 -18.02 -1.69
C LEU A 68 -15.73 -17.14 -2.89
N SER A 69 -17.00 -16.74 -3.02
CA SER A 69 -17.47 -15.91 -4.13
C SER A 69 -16.77 -14.55 -4.15
N ASN A 70 -16.57 -13.92 -2.98
CA ASN A 70 -15.85 -12.66 -2.90
C ASN A 70 -14.36 -12.80 -3.24
N ILE A 71 -13.68 -13.85 -2.75
CA ILE A 71 -12.27 -14.10 -3.12
C ILE A 71 -12.13 -14.28 -4.64
N LEU A 72 -13.04 -15.02 -5.27
CA LEU A 72 -13.03 -15.23 -6.72
C LEU A 72 -13.31 -13.93 -7.49
N SER A 73 -14.27 -13.13 -7.03
CA SER A 73 -14.57 -11.82 -7.61
C SER A 73 -13.37 -10.88 -7.55
N GLN A 74 -12.73 -10.76 -6.38
CA GLN A 74 -11.55 -9.94 -6.21
C GLN A 74 -10.37 -10.43 -7.05
N LYS A 75 -10.13 -11.75 -7.14
CA LYS A 75 -9.10 -12.30 -8.04
C LYS A 75 -9.36 -11.97 -9.51
N LYS A 76 -10.62 -11.99 -9.95
CA LYS A 76 -10.99 -11.63 -11.32
C LYS A 76 -10.71 -10.15 -11.59
N GLU A 77 -11.07 -9.27 -10.66
CA GLU A 77 -10.82 -7.83 -10.79
C GLU A 77 -9.32 -7.51 -10.73
N ILE A 78 -8.57 -8.14 -9.82
CA ILE A 78 -7.11 -8.04 -9.75
C ILE A 78 -6.48 -8.41 -11.10
N LYS A 79 -6.88 -9.56 -11.68
CA LYS A 79 -6.37 -10.00 -12.99
C LYS A 79 -6.69 -9.00 -14.11
N ARG A 80 -7.89 -8.38 -14.07
CA ARG A 80 -8.29 -7.34 -15.02
C ARG A 80 -7.42 -6.09 -14.87
N LEU A 81 -7.23 -5.60 -13.66
CA LEU A 81 -6.39 -4.43 -13.36
C LEU A 81 -4.92 -4.68 -13.73
N GLU A 82 -4.40 -5.87 -13.46
CA GLU A 82 -3.04 -6.28 -13.85
C GLU A 82 -2.88 -6.27 -15.37
N LYS A 83 -3.87 -6.76 -16.13
CA LYS A 83 -3.84 -6.74 -17.60
C LYS A 83 -3.84 -5.31 -18.15
N THR A 84 -4.69 -4.43 -17.63
CA THR A 84 -4.71 -3.01 -18.04
C THR A 84 -3.37 -2.36 -17.74
N LYS A 85 -2.86 -2.51 -16.51
CA LYS A 85 -1.56 -1.99 -16.12
C LYS A 85 -0.41 -2.56 -16.95
N GLN A 86 -0.49 -3.82 -17.37
CA GLN A 86 0.51 -4.41 -18.25
C GLN A 86 0.48 -3.77 -19.64
N LYS A 87 -0.71 -3.52 -20.20
CA LYS A 87 -0.87 -2.82 -21.47
C LYS A 87 -0.32 -1.40 -21.41
N ASP A 88 -0.68 -0.64 -20.36
CA ASP A 88 -0.23 0.74 -20.19
C ASP A 88 1.30 0.82 -20.04
N ASN A 89 1.92 -0.13 -19.33
CA ASN A 89 3.38 -0.22 -19.25
C ASN A 89 4.02 -0.55 -20.61
N GLN A 90 3.42 -1.44 -21.40
CA GLN A 90 3.92 -1.78 -22.74
C GLN A 90 3.85 -0.57 -23.69
N GLU A 91 2.78 0.21 -23.61
CA GLU A 91 2.62 1.46 -24.38
C GLU A 91 3.65 2.51 -23.95
N ALA A 92 3.81 2.72 -22.64
CA ALA A 92 4.81 3.66 -22.10
C ALA A 92 6.26 3.25 -22.43
N ASP A 93 6.59 1.95 -22.38
CA ASP A 93 7.91 1.45 -22.77
C ASP A 93 8.12 1.59 -24.29
N GLY A 94 7.06 1.44 -25.09
CA GLY A 94 7.07 1.68 -26.54
C GLY A 94 7.32 3.15 -26.88
N ASP A 95 6.64 4.08 -26.22
CA ASP A 95 6.84 5.53 -26.41
C ASP A 95 8.24 5.96 -25.99
N ARG A 96 8.75 5.47 -24.86
CA ARG A 96 10.15 5.70 -24.45
C ARG A 96 11.15 5.21 -25.48
N ALA A 97 10.93 4.02 -26.07
CA ALA A 97 11.81 3.49 -27.10
C ALA A 97 11.79 4.34 -28.38
N ARG A 98 10.63 4.92 -28.73
CA ARG A 98 10.50 5.86 -29.85
C ARG A 98 11.24 7.17 -29.58
N GLU A 99 11.04 7.76 -28.40
CA GLU A 99 11.74 8.99 -27.98
C GLU A 99 13.27 8.79 -27.97
N ASP A 100 13.74 7.64 -27.48
CA ASP A 100 15.16 7.31 -27.46
C ASP A 100 15.73 7.07 -28.86
N ALA A 101 14.95 6.50 -29.79
CA ALA A 101 15.35 6.36 -31.18
C ALA A 101 15.46 7.72 -31.88
N GLU A 102 14.47 8.60 -31.71
CA GLU A 102 14.51 9.97 -32.23
C GLU A 102 15.67 10.79 -31.64
N ALA A 103 15.95 10.63 -30.34
CA ALA A 103 17.09 11.29 -29.70
C ALA A 103 18.43 10.82 -30.27
N LYS A 104 18.57 9.51 -30.55
CA LYS A 104 19.76 8.96 -31.20
C LYS A 104 19.91 9.49 -32.63
N GLU A 105 18.83 9.56 -33.39
CA GLU A 105 18.87 10.08 -34.76
C GLU A 105 19.27 11.56 -34.80
N ARG A 106 18.69 12.40 -33.92
CA ARG A 106 19.12 13.82 -33.79
C ARG A 106 20.60 13.94 -33.44
N ALA A 107 21.09 13.11 -32.50
CA ALA A 107 22.50 13.11 -32.12
C ALA A 107 23.43 12.70 -33.27
N VAL A 108 23.03 11.77 -34.13
CA VAL A 108 23.78 11.40 -35.33
C VAL A 108 23.78 12.54 -36.35
N GLN A 109 22.62 13.16 -36.62
CA GLN A 109 22.53 14.29 -37.55
C GLN A 109 23.37 15.50 -37.09
N ASP A 110 23.37 15.81 -35.79
CA ASP A 110 24.20 16.89 -35.26
C ASP A 110 25.69 16.54 -35.36
N PHE A 111 26.07 15.29 -35.14
CA PHE A 111 27.44 14.82 -35.34
C PHE A 111 27.88 14.93 -36.82
N GLU A 112 27.04 14.50 -37.77
CA GLU A 112 27.31 14.63 -39.20
C GLU A 112 27.45 16.10 -39.63
N ARG A 113 26.58 16.99 -39.13
CA ARG A 113 26.64 18.43 -39.39
C ARG A 113 27.96 19.04 -38.89
N ILE A 114 28.42 18.63 -37.71
CA ILE A 114 29.73 19.05 -37.16
C ILE A 114 30.88 18.54 -38.03
N GLN A 115 30.84 17.27 -38.48
CA GLN A 115 31.89 16.71 -39.36
C GLN A 115 31.95 17.36 -40.74
N MET A 116 30.82 17.82 -41.28
CA MET A 116 30.75 18.55 -42.55
C MET A 116 31.30 19.99 -42.49
N GLY A 117 31.88 20.40 -41.35
CA GLY A 117 32.52 21.72 -41.20
C GLY A 117 31.54 22.87 -41.02
N LEU A 118 30.25 22.58 -40.78
CA LEU A 118 29.27 23.59 -40.43
C LEU A 118 29.41 23.88 -38.94
N GLU A 119 30.21 24.91 -38.60
CA GLU A 119 30.50 25.33 -37.23
C GLU A 119 29.20 25.49 -36.42
N ALA A 120 28.86 24.46 -35.64
CA ALA A 120 27.90 24.62 -34.56
C ALA A 120 28.59 25.50 -33.53
N LYS A 121 28.21 26.78 -33.48
CA LYS A 121 28.75 27.77 -32.54
C LYS A 121 28.51 27.30 -31.10
N VAL A 122 29.45 26.53 -30.56
CA VAL A 122 29.44 26.08 -29.17
C VAL A 122 29.62 27.33 -28.32
N LYS A 123 28.53 27.80 -27.71
CA LYS A 123 28.59 28.81 -26.66
C LYS A 123 29.36 28.21 -25.47
N GLY A 124 30.68 28.39 -25.43
CA GLY A 124 31.45 27.94 -24.27
C GLY A 124 32.97 27.94 -24.35
N SER A 125 33.62 28.10 -25.51
CA SER A 125 35.09 28.19 -25.56
C SER A 125 35.54 29.35 -26.44
N SER A 126 36.39 30.21 -25.88
CA SER A 126 36.85 31.48 -26.45
C SER A 126 38.13 31.31 -27.29
N SER A 127 38.22 30.28 -28.12
CA SER A 127 39.36 30.08 -29.01
C SER A 127 38.87 29.55 -30.35
N ASP A 128 39.03 30.38 -31.37
CA ASP A 128 38.67 30.14 -32.77
C ASP A 128 39.67 29.12 -33.36
N GLN A 129 39.48 27.82 -33.07
CA GLN A 129 40.32 26.76 -33.60
C GLN A 129 39.78 26.29 -34.95
N LYS A 130 40.54 26.55 -36.03
CA LYS A 130 40.19 26.17 -37.40
C LYS A 130 40.95 24.91 -37.80
N ILE A 131 40.22 23.87 -38.21
CA ILE A 131 40.80 22.61 -38.72
C ILE A 131 41.16 22.82 -40.20
N VAL A 132 42.45 22.68 -40.56
CA VAL A 132 42.96 23.13 -41.88
C VAL A 132 43.20 21.99 -42.87
N GLY A 133 43.17 20.73 -42.45
CA GLY A 133 43.24 19.59 -43.38
C GLY A 133 43.66 18.26 -42.74
N ARG A 134 43.61 17.20 -43.55
CA ARG A 134 43.92 15.81 -43.17
C ARG A 134 44.98 15.25 -44.12
N GLU A 135 46.17 14.98 -43.62
CA GLU A 135 47.23 14.28 -44.37
C GLU A 135 47.76 13.11 -43.51
N ALA A 136 47.86 11.92 -44.13
CA ALA A 136 48.45 10.71 -43.55
C ALA A 136 47.92 10.28 -42.16
N GLY A 137 46.60 10.36 -41.92
CA GLY A 137 45.95 9.92 -40.67
C GLY A 137 45.90 10.99 -39.57
N LYS A 138 46.80 11.97 -39.59
CA LYS A 138 46.86 13.02 -38.56
C LYS A 138 45.99 14.25 -38.91
N ILE A 139 45.31 14.80 -37.90
CA ILE A 139 44.46 16.00 -38.00
C ILE A 139 45.27 17.21 -37.52
N ILE A 140 45.42 18.22 -38.37
CA ILE A 140 46.19 19.44 -38.06
C ILE A 140 45.22 20.54 -37.62
N VAL A 141 45.38 21.01 -36.37
CA VAL A 141 44.62 22.13 -35.79
C VAL A 141 45.55 23.32 -35.63
N ASP A 142 45.21 24.46 -36.24
CA ASP A 142 45.92 25.72 -36.03
C ASP A 142 45.25 26.47 -34.86
N GLU A 143 46.04 26.90 -33.88
CA GLU A 143 45.60 27.75 -32.76
C GLU A 143 46.33 29.10 -32.82
N ASP A 144 45.56 30.20 -32.84
CA ASP A 144 46.11 31.56 -32.80
C ASP A 144 46.49 31.94 -31.36
N VAL A 145 47.79 32.12 -31.11
CA VAL A 145 48.31 32.52 -29.79
C VAL A 145 47.98 34.00 -29.54
N ALA A 146 47.10 34.27 -28.57
CA ALA A 146 46.82 35.62 -28.10
C ALA A 146 48.09 36.23 -27.46
N GLY A 147 48.80 37.08 -28.22
CA GLY A 147 49.95 37.88 -27.73
C GLY A 147 51.30 37.58 -28.38
N GLY A 148 51.39 36.65 -29.35
CA GLY A 148 52.61 36.42 -30.14
C GLY A 148 52.74 37.38 -31.33
N LYS A 149 53.97 37.62 -31.81
CA LYS A 149 54.22 38.39 -33.05
C LYS A 149 53.44 37.75 -34.21
N ARG A 150 52.79 38.58 -35.04
CA ARG A 150 52.02 38.18 -36.23
C ARG A 150 52.78 37.12 -37.04
N GLY A 151 52.26 35.88 -37.08
CA GLY A 151 52.69 34.82 -37.99
C GLY A 151 53.39 33.60 -37.37
N GLU A 152 53.61 33.53 -36.05
CA GLU A 152 54.22 32.36 -35.43
C GLU A 152 53.17 31.32 -35.01
N LYS A 153 52.93 30.33 -35.89
CA LYS A 153 52.01 29.21 -35.64
C LYS A 153 52.74 28.06 -34.94
N ARG A 154 52.21 27.57 -33.81
CA ARG A 154 52.67 26.32 -33.19
C ARG A 154 51.76 25.18 -33.63
N LYS A 155 52.36 24.17 -34.24
CA LYS A 155 51.68 22.95 -34.66
C LYS A 155 51.51 22.06 -33.43
N PHE A 156 50.27 21.88 -32.98
CA PHE A 156 49.95 20.83 -32.01
C PHE A 156 49.61 19.56 -32.81
N GLU A 157 50.40 18.50 -32.62
CA GLU A 157 50.09 17.17 -33.13
C GLU A 157 49.20 16.48 -32.08
N LEU A 158 47.93 16.31 -32.37
CA LEU A 158 47.03 15.52 -31.53
C LEU A 158 47.04 14.07 -32.03
N ASP A 159 47.46 13.13 -31.18
CA ASP A 159 47.50 11.70 -31.53
C ASP A 159 46.08 11.12 -31.64
N GLU A 160 45.87 10.19 -32.58
CA GLU A 160 44.57 9.58 -32.87
C GLU A 160 43.93 8.92 -31.63
N ASP A 161 44.74 8.35 -30.76
CA ASP A 161 44.30 7.73 -29.50
C ASP A 161 43.82 8.75 -28.47
N GLU A 162 44.36 9.97 -28.50
CA GLU A 162 43.96 11.06 -27.61
C GLU A 162 42.65 11.71 -28.10
N LEU A 163 42.50 11.88 -29.42
CA LEU A 163 41.23 12.23 -30.07
C LEU A 163 40.11 11.22 -29.76
N LEU A 164 40.40 9.92 -29.80
CA LEU A 164 39.43 8.87 -29.45
C LEU A 164 39.02 8.89 -27.98
N ARG A 165 39.90 9.31 -27.06
CA ARG A 165 39.54 9.51 -25.65
C ARG A 165 38.69 10.77 -25.47
N ILE A 166 39.08 11.88 -26.08
CA ILE A 166 38.32 13.13 -26.05
C ILE A 166 36.91 12.91 -26.61
N ALA A 167 36.77 12.21 -27.74
CA ALA A 167 35.47 11.89 -28.32
C ALA A 167 34.61 10.98 -27.42
N ARG A 168 35.21 10.01 -26.69
CA ARG A 168 34.48 9.19 -25.72
C ARG A 168 34.05 9.99 -24.50
N ASP A 169 34.94 10.82 -23.97
CA ASP A 169 34.66 11.68 -22.81
C ASP A 169 33.60 12.73 -23.17
N GLU A 170 33.65 13.31 -24.37
CA GLU A 170 32.64 14.23 -24.87
C GLU A 170 31.28 13.53 -25.06
N ARG A 171 31.26 12.28 -25.55
CA ARG A 171 30.03 11.47 -25.64
C ARG A 171 29.44 11.15 -24.27
N THR A 172 30.28 10.84 -23.28
CA THR A 172 29.79 10.59 -21.90
C THR A 172 29.30 11.87 -21.24
N LYS A 173 29.96 13.01 -21.50
CA LYS A 173 29.58 14.32 -20.97
C LYS A 173 28.30 14.84 -21.63
N ALA A 174 28.12 14.63 -22.93
CA ALA A 174 26.88 14.92 -23.65
C ALA A 174 25.73 14.03 -23.18
N ARG A 175 25.97 12.73 -22.98
CA ARG A 175 24.96 11.82 -22.40
C ARG A 175 24.57 12.24 -20.98
N LYS A 176 25.55 12.63 -20.16
CA LYS A 176 25.32 13.15 -18.81
C LYS A 176 24.56 14.48 -18.83
N ALA A 177 24.86 15.37 -19.77
CA ALA A 177 24.13 16.62 -19.94
C ALA A 177 22.67 16.41 -20.41
N ILE A 178 22.41 15.42 -21.27
CA ILE A 178 21.05 15.02 -21.67
C ILE A 178 20.30 14.40 -20.49
N ASP A 179 20.95 13.55 -19.69
CA ASP A 179 20.37 12.96 -18.49
C ASP A 179 20.10 14.04 -17.42
N ASP A 180 21.00 15.01 -17.26
CA ASP A 180 20.84 16.17 -16.38
C ASP A 180 19.76 17.14 -16.91
N GLU A 181 19.60 17.31 -18.23
CA GLU A 181 18.49 18.06 -18.83
C GLU A 181 17.15 17.34 -18.66
N LYS A 182 17.11 16.01 -18.78
CA LYS A 182 15.92 15.20 -18.51
C LYS A 182 15.59 15.19 -17.02
N ALA A 183 16.59 15.25 -16.14
CA ALA A 183 16.41 15.38 -14.69
C ALA A 183 16.03 16.81 -14.26
N SER A 184 16.51 17.84 -14.96
CA SER A 184 16.20 19.25 -14.70
C SER A 184 14.88 19.70 -15.33
N LYS A 185 14.49 19.08 -16.45
CA LYS A 185 13.08 18.88 -16.89
C LYS A 185 12.42 17.86 -15.96
N THR A 186 12.50 18.14 -14.68
CA THR A 186 11.45 17.90 -13.73
C THR A 186 10.13 18.04 -14.49
N THR A 187 9.44 16.91 -14.69
CA THR A 187 8.00 16.90 -14.91
C THR A 187 7.41 17.51 -13.64
N LEU A 188 7.50 18.84 -13.53
CA LEU A 188 7.08 19.59 -12.37
C LEU A 188 5.57 19.46 -12.28
N PRO A 189 5.04 19.20 -11.09
CA PRO A 189 3.62 19.21 -10.87
C PRO A 189 3.17 20.66 -11.09
N SER A 190 2.52 20.91 -12.22
CA SER A 190 1.88 22.17 -12.50
C SER A 190 0.82 22.41 -11.42
N PHE A 191 1.15 23.24 -10.44
CA PHE A 191 0.31 23.67 -9.31
C PHE A 191 -1.01 24.31 -9.73
N TRP A 192 -1.09 24.80 -10.97
CA TRP A 192 -2.29 25.41 -11.56
C TRP A 192 -3.21 24.42 -12.30
N VAL A 193 -2.87 23.14 -12.28
CA VAL A 193 -3.76 22.07 -12.73
C VAL A 193 -4.39 21.45 -11.48
N PRO A 194 -5.73 21.53 -11.29
CA PRO A 194 -6.43 21.07 -10.08
C PRO A 194 -6.22 19.60 -9.68
N SER A 195 -5.53 18.79 -10.48
CA SER A 195 -5.25 17.38 -10.23
C SER A 195 -3.91 17.10 -9.53
N ILE A 196 -3.08 18.10 -9.20
CA ILE A 196 -1.73 17.87 -8.64
C ILE A 196 -1.37 18.82 -7.48
N THR A 197 -2.32 19.14 -6.60
CA THR A 197 -2.07 20.02 -5.43
C THR A 197 -1.32 19.32 -4.28
N PRO A 198 -0.43 20.02 -3.55
CA PRO A 198 0.60 19.43 -2.69
C PRO A 198 0.21 19.39 -1.20
N SER A 199 -1.03 19.04 -0.86
CA SER A 199 -1.43 18.83 0.55
C SER A 199 -1.27 17.37 1.01
N SER A 200 -0.81 16.46 0.15
CA SER A 200 -0.79 15.01 0.43
C SER A 200 0.57 14.33 0.36
N ASN A 201 1.68 15.04 0.14
CA ASN A 201 2.96 14.38 -0.18
C ASN A 201 4.16 14.84 0.66
N THR A 202 4.01 14.95 1.98
CA THR A 202 5.11 15.27 2.90
C THR A 202 5.97 14.06 3.29
N HIS A 203 5.80 12.86 2.69
CA HIS A 203 6.55 11.68 3.15
C HIS A 203 7.05 10.67 2.09
N ASN A 204 7.12 11.01 0.80
CA ASN A 204 7.68 10.06 -0.18
C ASN A 204 8.88 10.61 -0.94
N THR A 205 10.03 10.02 -0.63
CA THR A 205 11.19 9.87 -1.51
C THR A 205 10.70 9.54 -2.93
N LEU A 206 10.86 10.49 -3.84
CA LEU A 206 10.24 10.50 -5.18
C LEU A 206 10.68 9.38 -6.14
N HIS A 207 11.57 8.47 -5.71
CA HIS A 207 11.98 7.32 -6.51
C HIS A 207 12.19 6.07 -5.66
N ASP A 208 11.14 5.59 -4.98
CA ASP A 208 11.04 4.14 -4.79
C ASP A 208 10.28 3.60 -5.99
N VAL A 209 10.97 2.86 -6.86
CA VAL A 209 10.35 2.12 -7.94
C VAL A 209 9.30 1.24 -7.27
N VAL A 210 8.02 1.58 -7.44
CA VAL A 210 6.90 0.83 -6.88
C VAL A 210 7.02 -0.59 -7.39
N LYS A 211 7.71 -1.45 -6.61
CA LYS A 211 7.80 -2.88 -6.85
C LYS A 211 6.36 -3.31 -6.99
N LYS A 212 5.99 -3.82 -8.18
CA LYS A 212 4.63 -4.23 -8.54
C LYS A 212 3.99 -4.90 -7.33
N ALA A 213 3.19 -4.14 -6.57
CA ALA A 213 2.61 -4.65 -5.35
C ALA A 213 1.67 -5.75 -5.79
N LYS A 214 1.96 -7.00 -5.37
CA LYS A 214 1.11 -8.13 -5.69
C LYS A 214 -0.24 -7.84 -5.03
N LEU A 215 -1.23 -7.55 -5.85
CA LEU A 215 -2.58 -7.33 -5.37
C LEU A 215 -3.10 -8.69 -4.90
N SER A 216 -3.45 -8.77 -3.62
CA SER A 216 -4.07 -9.95 -3.03
C SER A 216 -5.50 -9.61 -2.60
N PRO A 217 -6.41 -10.59 -2.57
CA PRO A 217 -7.75 -10.35 -2.06
C PRO A 217 -7.72 -9.81 -0.63
N VAL A 218 -8.49 -8.76 -0.38
CA VAL A 218 -8.61 -8.04 0.89
C VAL A 218 -9.93 -8.41 1.55
N CYS A 219 -9.88 -8.64 2.86
CA CYS A 219 -11.07 -8.93 3.64
C CYS A 219 -12.02 -7.72 3.65
N PRO A 220 -13.31 -7.88 3.27
CA PRO A 220 -14.29 -6.79 3.29
C PRO A 220 -14.57 -6.23 4.68
N ALA A 221 -14.38 -7.04 5.71
CA ALA A 221 -14.57 -6.65 7.10
C ALA A 221 -13.30 -6.02 7.72
N SER A 222 -12.23 -5.86 6.93
CA SER A 222 -11.03 -5.15 7.39
C SER A 222 -11.31 -3.66 7.56
N GLN A 223 -10.70 -3.07 8.58
CA GLN A 223 -10.80 -1.62 8.81
C GLN A 223 -10.03 -0.89 7.71
N ALA A 224 -10.56 0.26 7.27
CA ALA A 224 -9.93 1.08 6.22
C ALA A 224 -8.47 1.44 6.55
N ASP A 225 -8.16 1.67 7.83
CA ASP A 225 -6.83 2.04 8.29
C ASP A 225 -5.83 0.87 8.28
N LYS A 226 -6.32 -0.38 8.36
CA LYS A 226 -5.50 -1.60 8.45
C LYS A 226 -6.12 -2.73 7.62
N PRO A 227 -6.07 -2.63 6.28
CA PRO A 227 -6.54 -3.69 5.42
C PRO A 227 -5.69 -4.95 5.65
N HIS A 228 -6.35 -6.09 5.72
CA HIS A 228 -5.67 -7.38 5.78
C HIS A 228 -6.11 -8.26 4.64
N ASN A 229 -5.17 -9.06 4.15
CA ASN A 229 -5.41 -9.98 3.06
C ASN A 229 -6.04 -11.26 3.59
N TYR A 230 -6.84 -11.90 2.76
CA TYR A 230 -7.39 -13.22 3.07
C TYR A 230 -7.47 -14.07 1.81
N ALA A 231 -7.16 -15.35 1.96
CA ALA A 231 -7.09 -16.31 0.87
C ALA A 231 -7.76 -17.63 1.27
N LEU A 232 -8.07 -18.47 0.28
CA LEU A 232 -8.73 -19.76 0.47
C LEU A 232 -8.04 -20.65 1.50
N HIS A 233 -6.71 -20.73 1.45
CA HIS A 233 -5.91 -21.54 2.36
C HIS A 233 -5.79 -20.95 3.78
N THR A 234 -6.10 -19.66 3.94
CA THR A 234 -6.09 -18.98 5.26
C THR A 234 -7.44 -19.01 5.95
N LEU A 235 -8.50 -19.48 5.28
CA LEU A 235 -9.83 -19.59 5.86
C LEU A 235 -9.86 -20.77 6.83
N ILE A 236 -10.49 -20.53 7.97
CA ILE A 236 -10.62 -21.51 9.05
C ILE A 236 -12.08 -21.85 9.17
N GLU A 237 -12.43 -23.12 9.07
CA GLU A 237 -13.81 -23.57 9.28
C GLU A 237 -14.15 -23.44 10.77
N VAL A 238 -15.27 -22.81 11.08
CA VAL A 238 -15.68 -22.52 12.47
C VAL A 238 -16.70 -23.56 12.90
N ALA A 239 -16.39 -24.29 13.97
CA ALA A 239 -17.27 -25.28 14.57
C ALA A 239 -17.88 -24.70 15.86
N PHE A 240 -19.16 -24.33 15.78
CA PHE A 240 -19.94 -23.96 16.96
C PHE A 240 -20.59 -25.20 17.56
N THR A 241 -20.54 -25.31 18.89
CA THR A 241 -21.38 -26.25 19.62
C THR A 241 -22.75 -25.62 19.82
N GLU A 242 -23.79 -26.31 19.39
CA GLU A 242 -25.16 -25.83 19.45
C GLU A 242 -25.99 -26.69 20.40
N GLU A 243 -26.76 -26.04 21.26
CA GLU A 243 -27.77 -26.66 22.12
C GLU A 243 -29.15 -26.29 21.58
N LYS A 244 -30.06 -27.28 21.51
CA LYS A 244 -31.43 -27.06 21.05
C LYS A 244 -32.32 -26.79 22.25
N ASP A 245 -32.77 -25.54 22.39
CA ASP A 245 -33.81 -25.22 23.35
C ASP A 245 -35.17 -25.75 22.84
N GLU A 246 -35.72 -26.75 23.53
CA GLU A 246 -37.01 -27.36 23.18
C GLU A 246 -38.17 -26.33 23.17
N SER A 247 -38.04 -25.26 23.97
CA SER A 247 -39.09 -24.25 24.11
C SER A 247 -39.17 -23.23 22.96
N LYS A 248 -38.07 -22.98 22.22
CA LYS A 248 -38.01 -21.89 21.22
C LYS A 248 -37.77 -22.35 19.78
N LYS A 249 -37.57 -23.65 19.52
CA LYS A 249 -37.23 -24.20 18.19
C LYS A 249 -35.98 -23.58 17.53
N THR A 250 -35.22 -22.74 18.24
CA THR A 250 -33.99 -22.10 17.78
C THR A 250 -32.80 -22.77 18.44
N SER A 251 -31.79 -23.15 17.66
CA SER A 251 -30.52 -23.61 18.23
C SER A 251 -29.73 -22.43 18.77
N GLN A 252 -29.23 -22.54 20.01
CA GLN A 252 -28.38 -21.54 20.62
C GLN A 252 -26.94 -22.03 20.61
N ARG A 253 -26.02 -21.17 20.18
CA ARG A 253 -24.58 -21.45 20.18
C ARG A 253 -24.05 -21.29 21.60
N ILE A 254 -23.41 -22.33 22.12
CA ILE A 254 -22.90 -22.39 23.50
C ILE A 254 -21.39 -22.61 23.54
N CYS A 255 -20.77 -22.23 24.65
CA CYS A 255 -19.38 -22.54 24.92
C CYS A 255 -19.23 -23.99 25.43
N PRO A 256 -18.39 -24.84 24.82
CA PRO A 256 -18.12 -26.20 25.27
C PRO A 256 -17.71 -26.34 26.74
N SER A 257 -16.89 -25.42 27.27
CA SER A 257 -16.36 -25.55 28.64
C SER A 257 -17.35 -25.18 29.73
N CYS A 258 -18.14 -24.13 29.53
CA CYS A 258 -19.02 -23.58 30.58
C CYS A 258 -20.51 -23.70 30.28
N LYS A 259 -20.87 -24.24 29.11
CA LYS A 259 -22.24 -24.37 28.58
C LYS A 259 -23.04 -23.05 28.60
N LYS A 260 -22.37 -21.91 28.70
CA LYS A 260 -23.01 -20.60 28.59
C LYS A 260 -23.24 -20.27 27.13
N ALA A 261 -24.40 -19.69 26.85
CA ALA A 261 -24.73 -19.11 25.55
C ALA A 261 -23.69 -18.06 25.12
N LEU A 262 -23.21 -18.18 23.88
CA LEU A 262 -22.34 -17.22 23.24
C LEU A 262 -23.15 -16.07 22.65
N SER A 263 -22.75 -14.85 22.98
CA SER A 263 -23.36 -13.60 22.52
C SER A 263 -22.26 -12.58 22.21
N ASN A 264 -22.62 -11.44 21.60
CA ASN A 264 -21.67 -10.36 21.29
C ASN A 264 -20.92 -9.84 22.54
N THR A 265 -21.51 -9.96 23.74
CA THR A 265 -20.86 -9.52 24.99
C THR A 265 -19.89 -10.56 25.57
N SER A 266 -20.01 -11.83 25.17
CA SER A 266 -19.21 -12.93 25.73
C SER A 266 -17.75 -12.94 25.27
N LYS A 267 -17.39 -12.11 24.28
CA LYS A 267 -16.07 -12.07 23.61
C LYS A 267 -15.59 -13.47 23.28
N ALA A 268 -16.18 -14.07 22.24
CA ALA A 268 -15.84 -15.43 21.86
C ALA A 268 -14.45 -15.50 21.20
N MET A 269 -13.69 -16.55 21.51
CA MET A 269 -12.35 -16.81 21.01
C MET A 269 -12.38 -18.06 20.11
N LEU A 270 -11.79 -17.94 18.92
CA LEU A 270 -11.60 -19.02 17.95
C LEU A 270 -10.20 -19.64 18.12
N ALA A 271 -10.14 -20.96 18.24
CA ALA A 271 -8.90 -21.72 18.26
C ALA A 271 -8.48 -22.12 16.84
N LYS A 272 -7.31 -21.66 16.38
CA LYS A 272 -6.74 -21.97 15.07
C LYS A 272 -5.67 -23.05 15.23
N PRO A 273 -5.65 -24.12 14.41
CA PRO A 273 -6.43 -24.34 13.19
C PRO A 273 -7.76 -25.10 13.38
N CYS A 274 -8.05 -25.61 14.57
CA CYS A 274 -9.15 -26.56 14.80
C CYS A 274 -10.58 -26.01 14.67
N GLY A 275 -10.77 -24.68 14.69
CA GLY A 275 -12.08 -24.07 14.44
C GLY A 275 -13.03 -23.99 15.63
N HIS A 276 -12.67 -24.55 16.79
CA HIS A 276 -13.53 -24.53 17.97
C HIS A 276 -13.63 -23.14 18.60
N VAL A 277 -14.84 -22.80 19.08
CA VAL A 277 -15.14 -21.49 19.67
C VAL A 277 -15.42 -21.62 21.17
N LEU A 278 -14.75 -20.79 21.96
CA LEU A 278 -14.83 -20.78 23.42
C LEU A 278 -15.04 -19.37 23.96
N CYS A 279 -15.61 -19.27 25.15
CA CYS A 279 -15.77 -17.98 25.83
C CYS A 279 -14.41 -17.43 26.29
N LYS A 280 -14.17 -16.10 26.23
CA LYS A 280 -12.88 -15.53 26.67
C LYS A 280 -12.49 -15.93 28.10
N SER A 281 -13.46 -15.94 29.02
CA SER A 281 -13.21 -16.34 30.41
C SER A 281 -12.85 -17.82 30.58
N CYS A 282 -13.25 -18.68 29.64
CA CYS A 282 -12.90 -20.09 29.59
C CYS A 282 -11.46 -20.25 29.08
N VAL A 283 -11.14 -19.56 27.99
CA VAL A 283 -9.79 -19.55 27.40
C VAL A 283 -8.74 -19.05 28.39
N THR A 284 -9.01 -17.95 29.10
CA THR A 284 -8.10 -17.39 30.12
C THR A 284 -7.93 -18.27 31.36
N LYS A 285 -8.79 -19.26 31.58
CA LYS A 285 -8.69 -20.17 32.73
C LYS A 285 -8.05 -21.50 32.37
N PHE A 286 -8.37 -22.03 31.19
CA PHE A 286 -8.01 -23.40 30.81
C PHE A 286 -6.94 -23.49 29.73
N MET A 287 -6.66 -22.41 28.98
CA MET A 287 -5.77 -22.48 27.81
C MET A 287 -4.60 -21.50 27.87
N THR A 288 -4.64 -20.48 28.71
CA THR A 288 -3.50 -19.56 28.86
C THR A 288 -2.44 -20.16 29.78
N PRO A 289 -1.18 -20.25 29.33
CA PRO A 289 -0.10 -20.80 30.15
C PRO A 289 0.17 -19.83 31.30
N THR A 290 0.16 -20.33 32.53
CA THR A 290 0.38 -19.53 33.74
C THR A 290 1.86 -19.18 33.95
N GLY A 291 2.77 -19.78 33.18
CA GLY A 291 4.22 -19.52 33.24
C GLY A 291 4.89 -19.96 34.54
N VAL A 292 4.14 -20.64 35.42
CA VAL A 292 4.68 -21.22 36.66
C VAL A 292 5.19 -22.61 36.33
N HIS A 293 6.50 -22.80 36.46
CA HIS A 293 7.13 -24.11 36.31
C HIS A 293 6.72 -24.97 37.51
N ASP A 294 5.95 -26.04 37.26
CA ASP A 294 5.62 -27.03 38.29
C ASP A 294 6.83 -27.96 38.48
N PRO A 295 7.52 -27.90 39.64
CA PRO A 295 8.69 -28.73 39.90
C PRO A 295 8.38 -30.23 39.98
N HIS A 296 7.11 -30.62 40.07
CA HIS A 296 6.67 -32.01 40.17
C HIS A 296 6.30 -32.65 38.82
N ALA A 297 6.31 -31.89 37.73
CA ALA A 297 6.03 -32.40 36.38
C ALA A 297 7.00 -31.79 35.34
N PRO A 298 8.28 -32.22 35.33
CA PRO A 298 9.31 -31.64 34.45
C PRO A 298 9.11 -31.94 32.96
N ASP A 299 8.34 -32.99 32.63
CA ASP A 299 8.08 -33.42 31.24
C ASP A 299 6.91 -32.69 30.57
N VAL A 300 6.14 -31.89 31.31
CA VAL A 300 5.01 -31.13 30.77
C VAL A 300 5.47 -29.73 30.41
N ASP A 301 5.56 -29.46 29.11
CA ASP A 301 5.80 -28.12 28.58
C ASP A 301 4.68 -27.17 29.03
N GLN A 302 4.86 -26.46 30.16
CA GLN A 302 3.87 -25.51 30.71
C GLN A 302 3.61 -24.29 29.81
N SER A 303 4.31 -24.18 28.68
CA SER A 303 4.08 -23.18 27.64
C SER A 303 3.18 -23.67 26.50
N LEU A 304 2.81 -24.95 26.49
CA LEU A 304 1.95 -25.55 25.48
C LEU A 304 0.51 -25.05 25.64
N VAL A 305 -0.03 -24.46 24.58
CA VAL A 305 -1.44 -24.07 24.50
C VAL A 305 -2.17 -25.13 23.70
N SER A 306 -3.05 -25.91 24.32
CA SER A 306 -3.85 -26.93 23.62
C SER A 306 -5.33 -26.54 23.56
N CYS A 307 -6.03 -26.99 22.51
CA CYS A 307 -7.47 -26.79 22.40
C CYS A 307 -8.23 -27.59 23.46
N TYR A 308 -9.12 -26.95 24.22
CA TYR A 308 -9.94 -27.63 25.22
C TYR A 308 -10.84 -28.76 24.67
N VAL A 309 -11.22 -28.69 23.39
CA VAL A 309 -12.19 -29.62 22.78
C VAL A 309 -11.53 -30.81 22.09
N CYS A 310 -10.39 -30.59 21.43
CA CYS A 310 -9.74 -31.59 20.57
C CYS A 310 -8.25 -31.76 20.85
N GLU A 311 -7.74 -31.11 21.89
CA GLU A 311 -6.35 -31.19 22.36
C GLU A 311 -5.29 -30.78 21.32
N ALA A 312 -5.70 -30.22 20.17
CA ALA A 312 -4.78 -29.73 19.15
C ALA A 312 -3.81 -28.67 19.70
N ASP A 313 -2.53 -28.76 19.31
CA ASP A 313 -1.49 -27.78 19.66
C ASP A 313 -1.78 -26.43 18.98
N LEU A 314 -2.01 -25.41 19.78
CA LEU A 314 -2.27 -24.01 19.40
C LEU A 314 -1.08 -23.10 19.72
N THR A 315 0.08 -23.65 20.10
CA THR A 315 1.22 -22.88 20.57
C THR A 315 1.84 -22.08 19.41
N GLU A 316 1.89 -20.75 19.58
CA GLU A 316 2.54 -19.86 18.62
C GLU A 316 4.07 -20.00 18.70
N ARG A 317 4.64 -20.96 17.95
CA ARG A 317 6.09 -21.07 17.80
C ARG A 317 6.59 -19.88 16.97
N LYS A 318 7.12 -18.85 17.62
CA LYS A 318 7.87 -17.79 16.95
C LYS A 318 9.14 -18.40 16.38
N THR A 319 9.14 -18.78 15.11
CA THR A 319 10.39 -19.09 14.40
C THR A 319 11.27 -17.85 14.47
N LYS A 320 12.40 -17.93 15.19
CA LYS A 320 13.41 -16.87 15.17
C LYS A 320 13.84 -16.70 13.72
N ALA A 321 13.76 -15.48 13.21
CA ALA A 321 14.27 -15.13 11.89
C ALA A 321 15.80 -15.23 11.89
N SER A 322 16.36 -16.44 11.90
CA SER A 322 17.75 -16.68 11.56
C SER A 322 17.89 -16.59 10.05
N LYS A 323 18.70 -15.62 9.61
CA LYS A 323 19.18 -15.46 8.23
C LYS A 323 19.83 -16.76 7.73
N ALA A 324 19.07 -17.67 7.15
CA ALA A 324 19.58 -18.73 6.28
C ALA A 324 18.45 -19.36 5.45
N ALA A 325 18.76 -19.58 4.17
CA ALA A 325 18.13 -20.49 3.21
C ALA A 325 16.81 -20.07 2.50
N ASN A 326 17.01 -19.56 1.28
CA ASN A 326 16.57 -20.16 0.01
C ASN A 326 15.35 -21.12 0.00
N GLU A 327 14.44 -20.79 -0.91
CA GLU A 327 13.38 -21.59 -1.55
C GLU A 327 12.26 -22.25 -0.72
N SER A 328 12.43 -22.58 0.56
CA SER A 328 11.36 -23.25 1.36
C SER A 328 10.43 -22.30 2.14
N GLY A 329 10.85 -21.05 2.37
CA GLY A 329 10.12 -20.08 3.21
C GLY A 329 8.82 -19.52 2.64
N LYS A 330 8.46 -19.85 1.38
CA LYS A 330 7.21 -19.40 0.77
C LYS A 330 6.00 -20.22 1.23
N ALA A 331 6.19 -21.53 1.47
CA ALA A 331 5.12 -22.45 1.85
C ALA A 331 4.68 -22.32 3.32
N GLU A 332 5.55 -21.81 4.20
CA GLU A 332 5.24 -21.63 5.62
C GLU A 332 4.47 -20.33 5.90
N LYS A 333 4.68 -19.30 5.07
CA LYS A 333 4.03 -17.98 5.24
C LYS A 333 2.52 -18.01 4.95
N ASP A 334 2.08 -18.98 4.16
CA ASP A 334 0.69 -19.17 3.75
C ASP A 334 -0.09 -20.12 4.67
N LYS A 335 0.55 -20.82 5.63
CA LYS A 335 -0.18 -21.71 6.55
C LYS A 335 -0.80 -20.92 7.70
N VAL A 336 -2.00 -21.31 8.11
CA VAL A 336 -2.68 -20.75 9.29
C VAL A 336 -1.80 -20.98 10.51
N LYS A 337 -1.28 -19.89 11.08
CA LYS A 337 -0.49 -19.97 12.32
C LYS A 337 -1.40 -20.43 13.47
N PRO A 338 -1.02 -21.47 14.22
CA PRO A 338 -1.75 -21.89 15.41
C PRO A 338 -1.87 -20.73 16.40
N GLY A 339 -2.98 -20.66 17.11
CA GLY A 339 -3.19 -19.61 18.10
C GLY A 339 -4.66 -19.29 18.35
N LEU A 340 -4.91 -18.33 19.23
CA LEU A 340 -6.24 -17.91 19.65
C LEU A 340 -6.56 -16.52 19.07
N VAL A 341 -7.73 -16.39 18.44
CA VAL A 341 -8.16 -15.12 17.85
C VAL A 341 -9.55 -14.76 18.36
N GLU A 342 -9.73 -13.51 18.78
CA GLU A 342 -11.03 -13.00 19.20
C GLU A 342 -11.93 -12.86 17.96
N ILE A 343 -13.11 -13.48 18.00
CA ILE A 343 -14.12 -13.32 16.97
C ILE A 343 -14.66 -11.91 17.07
N LYS A 344 -14.57 -11.13 15.98
CA LYS A 344 -15.20 -9.81 15.96
C LYS A 344 -16.70 -9.98 15.78
N CYS A 345 -17.48 -9.31 16.59
CA CYS A 345 -18.94 -9.37 16.53
C CYS A 345 -19.57 -8.03 16.13
N GLU A 346 -18.76 -7.14 15.56
CA GLU A 346 -19.13 -5.75 15.32
C GLU A 346 -19.96 -5.59 14.05
N GLY A 347 -20.84 -4.59 14.06
CA GLY A 347 -21.84 -4.36 13.02
C GLY A 347 -21.26 -3.88 11.69
N THR A 348 -22.10 -3.66 10.68
CA THR A 348 -21.65 -3.09 9.40
C THR A 348 -21.50 -1.58 9.46
N GLY A 349 -20.62 -1.03 8.62
CA GLY A 349 -20.49 0.43 8.45
C GLY A 349 -20.00 1.10 9.72
N PHE A 350 -20.79 2.05 10.25
CA PHE A 350 -20.40 2.83 11.43
C PHE A 350 -20.27 2.00 12.72
N ALA A 351 -20.94 0.84 12.80
CA ALA A 351 -20.86 -0.07 13.94
C ALA A 351 -19.62 -0.99 13.89
N SER A 352 -18.85 -1.00 12.79
CA SER A 352 -17.74 -1.95 12.56
C SER A 352 -16.52 -1.73 13.46
N GLY A 353 -16.41 -0.54 14.07
CA GLY A 353 -15.34 -0.18 15.00
C GLY A 353 -15.53 -0.72 16.42
N GLY A 354 -16.67 -1.33 16.74
CA GLY A 354 -17.03 -1.72 18.11
C GLY A 354 -17.26 -0.53 19.06
N THR A 355 -17.43 0.65 18.49
CA THR A 355 -17.83 1.86 19.21
C THR A 355 -19.34 2.03 19.10
N ASN A 356 -19.99 2.24 20.23
CA ASN A 356 -21.43 2.54 20.28
C ASN A 356 -21.75 4.01 19.95
N VAL A 357 -20.74 4.79 19.55
CA VAL A 357 -20.84 6.20 19.21
C VAL A 357 -20.21 6.39 17.84
N VAL A 358 -20.91 7.14 16.98
CA VAL A 358 -20.46 7.52 15.65
C VAL A 358 -20.28 9.01 15.65
N ASP A 359 -19.05 9.45 15.39
CA ASP A 359 -18.72 10.86 15.26
C ASP A 359 -18.57 11.19 13.79
N ARG A 360 -19.44 12.08 13.30
CA ARG A 360 -19.25 12.73 12.01
C ARG A 360 -18.48 14.01 12.25
N LEU A 361 -17.20 14.02 11.86
CA LEU A 361 -16.38 15.22 11.92
C LEU A 361 -16.90 16.22 10.88
N GLY A 362 -17.18 17.44 11.34
CA GLY A 362 -17.69 18.54 10.54
C GLY A 362 -16.89 19.80 10.79
N ILE A 363 -16.95 20.76 9.86
CA ILE A 363 -16.32 22.07 10.01
C ILE A 363 -17.37 22.98 10.66
N SER A 364 -17.19 23.30 11.94
CA SER A 364 -18.11 24.19 12.64
C SER A 364 -18.02 25.60 12.05
N PHE A 365 -19.10 26.08 11.45
CA PHE A 365 -19.20 27.48 11.06
C PHE A 365 -19.42 28.33 12.32
N GLN A 366 -18.36 29.00 12.75
CA GLN A 366 -18.45 30.10 13.71
C GLN A 366 -18.86 31.36 12.92
N CYS A 367 -20.15 31.68 12.92
CA CYS A 367 -20.69 32.93 12.36
C CYS A 367 -21.41 33.73 13.42
#